data_AF-A0AAW2TV66-F1
#
_entry.id   AF-A0AAW2TV66-F1
#
_cell.length_a   1.000
_cell.length_b   1.000
_cell.length_c   1.000
_cell.angle_alpha   90.00
_cell.angle_beta   90.00
_cell.angle_gamma   90.00
#
_symmetry.space_group_name_H-M   'P 1'
#
loop_
_entity.id
_entity.type
_entity.pdbx_description
1 polymer ?
#
loop_
_entity_poly.entity_id
_entity_poly.type
_entity_poly.pdbx_seq_one_letter_code
_entity_poly.pdbx_strand_id
1 'polypeptide(L)'
;MEDSTSGREFLSMMDASQGYHQIMLAPEDHKRVSFITSDGTFCYVAMSFGLKNAGATYQRLVDKIFRPQLGRNMEVYVDDMLVKSKEAHQHVVDLEETFAVLRKYRLKLNPQKCAFGVSGGRFLGFMVTQQGIEANPAKIKAILNMGPPTNINEVQRLTGKIAALSHFISKSAEKGLPFFKTLRKVKNFEWIEECKQAFEDLKAYLAKFPLLIKPMPGDTLYLYIFLTSQTVSSAPVREEEGNQTLIYYVSKVLNQKVVIHP
;
A
#
# COMPACT_ATOMS: atom_id res chain seq x y z
N MET A 1 12.50 4.24 -29.91
CA MET A 1 13.70 3.40 -30.13
C MET A 1 14.18 2.97 -28.75
N GLU A 2 14.21 1.70 -28.38
CA GLU A 2 14.09 0.47 -29.14
C GLU A 2 13.67 -0.67 -28.21
N ASP A 3 13.08 -1.67 -28.84
CA ASP A 3 12.66 -2.96 -28.32
C ASP A 3 13.80 -3.83 -27.78
N SER A 4 13.43 -4.95 -27.17
CA SER A 4 14.24 -6.15 -26.87
C SER A 4 14.95 -6.24 -25.51
N THR A 5 14.19 -6.13 -24.42
CA THR A 5 14.17 -7.13 -23.32
C THR A 5 13.26 -6.61 -22.21
N SER A 6 12.32 -7.43 -21.77
CA SER A 6 11.54 -7.19 -20.57
C SER A 6 12.44 -6.98 -19.33
N GLY A 7 12.39 -5.75 -18.79
CA GLY A 7 12.08 -5.50 -17.37
C GLY A 7 13.06 -5.92 -16.27
N ARG A 8 14.39 -5.87 -16.47
CA ARG A 8 15.34 -6.10 -15.36
C ARG A 8 15.47 -4.89 -14.43
N GLU A 9 14.41 -4.52 -13.73
CA GLU A 9 14.47 -3.45 -12.74
C GLU A 9 15.15 -3.93 -11.44
N PHE A 10 16.17 -3.21 -11.00
CA PHE A 10 16.77 -3.32 -9.67
C PHE A 10 16.08 -2.35 -8.75
N LEU A 11 15.62 -2.86 -7.60
CA LEU A 11 14.90 -2.10 -6.61
C LEU A 11 15.73 -2.01 -5.33
N SER A 12 15.80 -0.82 -4.76
CA SER A 12 16.32 -0.60 -3.42
C SER A 12 15.28 0.13 -2.60
N MET A 13 14.87 -0.51 -1.51
CA MET A 13 13.81 -0.06 -0.62
C MET A 13 14.47 0.38 0.67
N MET A 14 14.22 1.61 1.09
CA MET A 14 14.86 2.22 2.24
C MET A 14 13.80 2.80 3.17
N ASP A 15 14.00 2.64 4.47
CA ASP A 15 13.15 3.17 5.53
C ASP A 15 13.97 4.14 6.36
N ALA A 16 13.48 5.37 6.52
CA ALA A 16 14.12 6.37 7.37
C ALA A 16 13.93 6.01 8.86
N SER A 17 15.04 5.92 9.60
CA SER A 17 14.99 5.55 11.02
C SER A 17 14.39 6.67 11.87
N GLN A 18 13.19 6.49 12.42
CA GLN A 18 12.53 7.53 13.25
C GLN A 18 12.49 8.88 12.52
N GLY A 19 12.00 8.92 11.28
CA GLY A 19 12.11 10.07 10.38
C GLY A 19 11.75 11.41 11.02
N TYR A 20 10.65 11.48 11.79
CA TYR A 20 10.25 12.70 12.48
C TYR A 20 11.29 13.22 13.48
N HIS A 21 11.92 12.32 14.26
CA HIS A 21 12.92 12.70 15.26
C HIS A 21 14.22 13.25 14.63
N GLN A 22 14.37 13.17 13.31
CA GLN A 22 15.51 13.72 12.58
C GLN A 22 15.27 15.17 12.11
N ILE A 23 14.05 15.69 12.26
CA ILE A 23 13.69 17.06 11.90
C ILE A 23 13.63 17.92 13.15
N MET A 24 14.52 18.92 13.24
CA MET A 24 14.55 19.86 14.36
C MET A 24 13.30 20.75 14.35
N LEU A 25 12.72 20.96 15.52
CA LEU A 25 11.64 21.94 15.72
C LEU A 25 12.23 23.35 15.77
N ALA A 26 11.45 24.32 15.28
CA ALA A 26 11.77 25.72 15.48
C ALA A 26 11.81 26.03 16.99
N PRO A 27 12.82 26.78 17.49
CA PRO A 27 12.97 27.05 18.93
C PRO A 27 11.72 27.62 19.61
N GLU A 28 10.96 28.44 18.88
CA GLU A 28 9.69 29.03 19.31
C GLU A 28 8.58 28.00 19.54
N ASP A 29 8.65 26.84 18.89
CA ASP A 29 7.65 25.77 18.98
C ASP A 29 7.99 24.72 20.05
N HIS A 30 9.20 24.72 20.63
CA HIS A 30 9.62 23.72 21.64
C HIS A 30 8.64 23.64 22.81
N LYS A 31 8.23 24.79 23.35
CA LYS A 31 7.26 24.88 24.46
C LYS A 31 5.89 24.30 24.13
N ARG A 32 5.50 24.27 22.85
CA ARG A 32 4.21 23.71 22.41
C ARG A 32 4.21 22.19 22.35
N VAL A 33 5.40 21.58 22.39
CA VAL A 33 5.61 20.14 22.39
C VAL A 33 6.20 19.71 23.75
N SER A 34 5.68 20.28 24.83
CA SER A 34 6.06 19.93 26.20
C SER A 34 5.26 18.74 26.73
N PHE A 35 5.88 17.95 27.59
CA PHE A 35 5.25 16.87 28.34
C PHE A 35 5.73 16.87 29.79
N ILE A 36 4.93 16.27 30.68
CA ILE A 36 5.19 16.24 32.11
C ILE A 36 5.56 14.81 32.51
N THR A 37 6.64 14.66 33.28
CA THR A 37 7.02 13.43 33.97
C THR A 37 6.99 13.66 35.48
N SER A 38 7.22 12.62 36.28
CA SER A 38 7.41 12.76 37.74
C SER A 38 8.54 13.73 38.11
N ASP A 39 9.50 13.89 37.20
CA ASP A 39 10.76 14.61 37.47
C ASP A 39 10.73 16.05 36.91
N GLY A 40 9.65 16.45 36.24
CA GLY A 40 9.46 17.83 35.77
C GLY A 40 8.79 17.95 34.41
N THR A 41 8.87 19.15 33.83
CA THR A 41 8.35 19.45 32.50
C THR A 41 9.50 19.48 31.49
N PHE A 42 9.38 18.64 30.45
CA PHE A 42 10.35 18.53 29.36
C PHE A 42 9.70 18.99 28.06
N CYS A 43 10.50 19.31 27.05
CA CYS A 43 10.02 19.59 25.71
C CYS A 43 10.87 18.89 24.65
N TYR A 44 10.22 18.56 23.53
CA TYR A 44 10.92 18.02 22.39
C TYR A 44 11.66 19.11 21.61
N VAL A 45 12.91 18.83 21.23
CA VAL A 45 13.73 19.70 20.37
C VAL A 45 13.67 19.29 18.89
N ALA A 46 13.27 18.06 18.62
CA ALA A 46 12.99 17.52 17.30
C ALA A 46 11.53 17.07 17.22
N MET A 47 10.96 16.97 16.03
CA MET A 47 9.55 16.63 15.88
C MET A 47 9.25 15.28 16.52
N SER A 48 8.24 15.21 17.38
CA SER A 48 7.79 13.97 17.99
C SER A 48 6.63 13.33 17.22
N PHE A 49 6.39 12.06 17.50
CA PHE A 49 5.17 11.38 17.05
C PHE A 49 3.92 12.04 17.67
N GLY A 50 2.80 12.02 16.92
CA GLY A 50 1.52 12.57 17.38
C GLY A 50 1.27 14.03 16.97
N LEU A 51 2.26 14.74 16.43
CA LEU A 51 2.05 16.07 15.86
C LEU A 51 1.21 15.99 14.58
N LYS A 52 0.12 16.76 14.52
CA LYS A 52 -0.85 16.76 13.40
C LYS A 52 -0.20 16.95 12.01
N ASN A 53 0.82 17.80 11.93
CA ASN A 53 1.46 18.17 10.67
C ASN A 53 2.80 17.44 10.43
N ALA A 54 3.16 16.45 11.26
CA ALA A 54 4.47 15.82 11.16
C ALA A 54 4.72 15.17 9.80
N GLY A 55 3.75 14.38 9.32
CA GLY A 55 3.83 13.74 8.01
C GLY A 55 3.97 14.74 6.86
N ALA A 56 3.20 15.84 6.88
CA ALA A 56 3.27 16.86 5.84
C ALA A 56 4.61 17.61 5.83
N THR A 57 5.14 17.94 7.02
CA THR A 57 6.47 18.56 7.14
C THR A 57 7.57 17.62 6.64
N TYR A 58 7.49 16.33 6.98
CA TYR A 58 8.44 15.33 6.53
C TYR A 58 8.39 15.14 5.01
N GLN A 59 7.19 14.97 4.43
CA GLN A 59 7.02 14.86 2.98
C GLN A 59 7.61 16.08 2.26
N ARG A 60 7.33 17.30 2.75
CA ARG A 60 7.89 18.52 2.16
C ARG A 60 9.42 18.57 2.20
N LEU A 61 10.04 18.06 3.27
CA LEU A 61 11.51 17.94 3.36
C LEU A 61 12.03 16.99 2.28
N VAL A 62 11.48 15.78 2.23
CA VAL A 62 11.83 14.75 1.25
C VAL A 62 11.68 15.27 -0.18
N ASP A 63 10.52 15.86 -0.51
CA ASP A 63 10.22 16.41 -1.83
C ASP A 63 11.26 17.46 -2.25
N LYS A 64 11.72 18.26 -1.29
CA LYS A 64 12.70 19.31 -1.54
C LYS A 64 14.10 18.74 -1.77
N ILE A 65 14.55 17.80 -0.94
CA ILE A 65 15.94 17.31 -0.99
C ILE A 65 16.16 16.29 -2.11
N PHE A 66 15.14 15.51 -2.47
CA PHE A 66 15.20 14.50 -3.53
C PHE A 66 14.60 14.96 -4.85
N ARG A 67 14.21 16.24 -4.99
CA ARG A 67 13.62 16.82 -6.21
C ARG A 67 14.32 16.38 -7.52
N PRO A 68 15.66 16.26 -7.61
CA PRO A 68 16.33 15.80 -8.85
C PRO A 68 16.13 14.32 -9.21
N GLN A 69 15.74 13.48 -8.23
CA GLN A 69 15.59 12.02 -8.36
C GLN A 69 14.12 11.59 -8.40
N LEU A 70 13.24 12.35 -7.76
CA LEU A 70 11.81 12.05 -7.70
C LEU A 70 11.20 11.87 -9.09
N GLY A 71 10.49 10.76 -9.28
CA GLY A 71 9.85 10.36 -10.53
C GLY A 71 10.80 9.81 -11.59
N ARG A 72 12.08 10.20 -11.58
CA ARG A 72 13.11 9.70 -12.52
C ARG A 72 13.55 8.28 -12.15
N ASN A 73 14.15 8.14 -10.98
CA ASN A 73 14.68 6.89 -10.45
C ASN A 73 14.29 6.66 -8.98
N MET A 74 13.56 7.59 -8.36
CA MET A 74 13.13 7.49 -6.98
C MET A 74 11.62 7.77 -6.82
N GLU A 75 10.96 6.97 -5.99
CA GLU A 75 9.62 7.23 -5.45
C GLU A 75 9.74 7.34 -3.93
N VAL A 76 9.14 8.35 -3.31
CA VAL A 76 9.14 8.48 -1.85
C VAL A 76 7.74 8.78 -1.34
N TYR A 77 7.38 8.13 -0.25
CA TYR A 77 6.17 8.43 0.52
C TYR A 77 6.50 8.41 2.01
N VAL A 78 6.52 9.60 2.62
CA VAL A 78 6.97 9.81 3.99
C VAL A 78 8.30 9.07 4.22
N ASP A 79 8.37 8.12 5.15
CA ASP A 79 9.59 7.42 5.55
C ASP A 79 10.02 6.30 4.58
N ASP A 80 9.14 5.89 3.66
CA ASP A 80 9.38 4.81 2.70
C ASP A 80 9.94 5.37 1.38
N MET A 81 11.19 5.03 1.05
CA MET A 81 11.88 5.43 -0.17
C MET A 81 12.15 4.21 -1.07
N LEU A 82 11.91 4.35 -2.37
CA LEU A 82 12.18 3.33 -3.38
C LEU A 82 13.05 3.92 -4.49
N VAL A 83 14.23 3.35 -4.69
CA VAL A 83 15.09 3.63 -5.85
C VAL A 83 14.94 2.49 -6.85
N LYS A 84 14.75 2.83 -8.12
CA LYS A 84 14.52 1.90 -9.23
C LYS A 84 15.44 2.24 -10.40
N SER A 85 16.07 1.22 -10.98
CA SER A 85 16.97 1.37 -12.12
C SER A 85 16.86 0.17 -13.04
N LYS A 86 17.02 0.35 -14.35
CA LYS A 86 16.90 -0.74 -15.34
C LYS A 86 18.12 -1.67 -15.41
N GLU A 87 19.26 -1.23 -14.87
CA GLU A 87 20.51 -1.97 -14.96
C GLU A 87 21.28 -1.88 -13.64
N ALA A 88 22.02 -2.94 -13.31
CA ALA A 88 22.77 -3.03 -12.06
C ALA A 88 23.79 -1.90 -11.91
N HIS A 89 24.52 -1.61 -12.99
CA HIS A 89 25.55 -0.58 -12.99
C HIS A 89 24.96 0.82 -12.74
N GLN A 90 23.85 1.13 -13.41
CA GLN A 90 23.10 2.37 -13.21
C GLN A 90 22.51 2.44 -11.80
N HIS A 91 22.08 1.31 -11.23
CA HIS A 91 21.54 1.24 -9.88
C HIS A 91 22.55 1.66 -8.81
N VAL A 92 23.82 1.28 -8.98
CA VAL A 92 24.88 1.72 -8.07
C VAL A 92 25.07 3.24 -8.13
N VAL A 93 25.03 3.83 -9.34
CA VAL A 93 25.13 5.29 -9.53
C VAL A 93 23.93 6.01 -8.91
N ASP A 94 22.71 5.49 -9.12
CA ASP A 94 21.49 6.05 -8.56
C ASP A 94 21.47 6.00 -7.02
N LEU A 95 21.97 4.90 -6.43
CA LEU A 95 22.15 4.77 -5.00
C LEU A 95 23.24 5.70 -4.46
N GLU A 96 24.33 5.91 -5.19
CA GLU A 96 25.38 6.84 -4.80
C GLU A 96 24.82 8.28 -4.71
N GLU A 97 24.04 8.70 -5.70
CA GLU A 97 23.33 9.97 -5.71
C GLU A 97 22.37 10.09 -4.51
N THR A 98 21.58 9.04 -4.26
CA THR A 98 20.67 8.94 -3.11
C THR A 98 21.41 9.10 -1.78
N PHE A 99 22.48 8.33 -1.57
CA PHE A 99 23.25 8.35 -0.34
C PHE A 99 24.00 9.67 -0.15
N ALA A 100 24.41 10.34 -1.23
CA ALA A 100 24.99 11.67 -1.15
C ALA A 100 23.99 12.69 -0.60
N VAL A 101 22.73 12.66 -1.04
CA VAL A 101 21.65 13.51 -0.49
C VAL A 101 21.40 13.16 0.97
N LEU A 102 21.24 11.88 1.32
CA LEU A 102 21.03 11.44 2.71
C LEU A 102 22.15 11.92 3.64
N ARG A 103 23.42 11.76 3.24
CA ARG A 103 24.58 12.25 4.01
C ARG A 103 24.57 13.76 4.15
N LYS A 104 24.30 14.50 3.06
CA LYS A 104 24.25 15.97 3.06
C LYS A 104 23.23 16.52 4.06
N TYR A 105 22.05 15.90 4.13
CA TYR A 105 20.97 16.33 5.02
C TYR A 105 20.93 15.54 6.35
N ARG A 106 21.92 14.68 6.61
CA ARG A 106 22.05 13.85 7.81
C ARG A 106 20.84 12.96 8.09
N LEU A 107 20.14 12.54 7.05
CA LEU A 107 19.05 11.58 7.15
C LEU A 107 19.62 10.17 7.30
N LYS A 108 19.18 9.49 8.35
CA LYS A 108 19.59 8.14 8.72
C LYS A 108 18.52 7.14 8.30
N LEU A 109 18.98 6.07 7.66
CA LEU A 109 18.15 4.92 7.33
C LEU A 109 18.19 3.88 8.46
N ASN A 110 17.19 3.00 8.50
CA ASN A 110 17.19 1.80 9.33
C ASN A 110 17.73 0.60 8.53
N PRO A 111 18.97 0.15 8.76
CA PRO A 111 19.57 -0.92 7.97
C PRO A 111 18.78 -2.24 8.03
N GLN A 112 18.11 -2.53 9.14
CA GLN A 112 17.32 -3.77 9.29
C GLN A 112 16.03 -3.78 8.47
N LYS A 113 15.57 -2.60 8.03
CA LYS A 113 14.37 -2.44 7.21
C LYS A 113 14.68 -2.08 5.75
N CYS A 114 15.95 -1.86 5.42
CA CYS A 114 16.37 -1.59 4.05
C CYS A 114 16.62 -2.91 3.29
N ALA A 115 16.34 -2.91 2.00
CA ALA A 115 16.69 -3.97 1.07
C ALA A 115 17.30 -3.33 -0.18
N PHE A 116 18.46 -3.83 -0.64
CA PHE A 116 19.20 -3.21 -1.74
C PHE A 116 19.40 -4.17 -2.90
N GLY A 117 19.23 -3.67 -4.13
CA GLY A 117 19.48 -4.42 -5.36
C GLY A 117 18.61 -5.67 -5.52
N VAL A 118 17.40 -5.66 -4.95
CA VAL A 118 16.47 -6.79 -5.02
C VAL A 118 15.63 -6.73 -6.30
N SER A 119 15.17 -7.89 -6.80
CA SER A 119 14.22 -7.97 -7.91
C SER A 119 12.77 -7.70 -7.49
N GLY A 120 12.52 -7.62 -6.17
CA GLY A 120 11.22 -7.31 -5.59
C GLY A 120 11.27 -7.25 -4.07
N GLY A 121 10.30 -6.55 -3.47
CA GLY A 121 10.21 -6.42 -2.02
C GLY A 121 9.00 -5.62 -1.56
N ARG A 122 8.91 -5.31 -0.27
CA ARG A 122 7.75 -4.63 0.32
C ARG A 122 7.90 -3.10 0.29
N PHE A 123 7.00 -2.40 -0.38
CA PHE A 123 6.89 -0.94 -0.40
C PHE A 123 5.47 -0.51 -0.04
N LEU A 124 5.28 0.41 0.90
CA LEU A 124 3.94 0.92 1.28
C LEU A 124 2.89 -0.15 1.57
N GLY A 125 3.34 -1.30 2.10
CA GLY A 125 2.47 -2.44 2.41
C GLY A 125 2.06 -3.31 1.20
N PHE A 126 2.55 -3.00 0.00
CA PHE A 126 2.45 -3.78 -1.24
C PHE A 126 3.75 -4.52 -1.52
N MET A 127 3.70 -5.60 -2.30
CA MET A 127 4.90 -6.19 -2.88
C MET A 127 5.13 -5.51 -4.23
N VAL A 128 6.32 -4.95 -4.44
CA VAL A 128 6.73 -4.38 -5.73
C VAL A 128 7.73 -5.35 -6.32
N THR A 129 7.50 -5.77 -7.55
CA THR A 129 8.39 -6.66 -8.32
C THR A 129 8.65 -6.04 -9.69
N GLN A 130 9.57 -6.64 -10.45
CA GLN A 130 9.82 -6.29 -11.84
C GLN A 130 8.56 -6.34 -12.73
N GLN A 131 7.59 -7.20 -12.40
CA GLN A 131 6.35 -7.33 -13.17
C GLN A 131 5.26 -6.33 -12.75
N GLY A 132 5.43 -5.63 -11.63
CA GLY A 132 4.46 -4.66 -11.14
C GLY A 132 4.19 -4.78 -9.64
N ILE A 133 2.92 -4.62 -9.27
CA ILE A 133 2.51 -4.65 -7.86
C ILE A 133 1.86 -6.01 -7.58
N GLU A 134 2.45 -6.75 -6.66
CA GLU A 134 1.94 -8.04 -6.22
C GLU A 134 1.27 -7.94 -4.85
N ALA A 135 0.34 -8.85 -4.61
CA ALA A 135 -0.21 -9.00 -3.28
C ALA A 135 0.80 -9.69 -2.38
N ASN A 136 0.85 -9.23 -1.13
CA ASN A 136 1.73 -9.80 -0.14
C ASN A 136 1.38 -11.28 0.14
N PRO A 137 2.27 -12.25 -0.18
CA PRO A 137 1.99 -13.66 0.02
C PRO A 137 1.68 -14.02 1.47
N ALA A 138 2.23 -13.29 2.44
CA ALA A 138 1.93 -13.49 3.86
C ALA A 138 0.48 -13.13 4.20
N LYS A 139 -0.06 -12.05 3.61
CA LYS A 139 -1.47 -11.67 3.78
C LYS A 139 -2.40 -12.71 3.15
N ILE A 140 -2.03 -13.24 1.98
CA ILE A 140 -2.77 -14.32 1.31
C ILE A 140 -2.76 -15.59 2.15
N LYS A 141 -1.57 -16.07 2.55
CA LYS A 141 -1.42 -17.26 3.41
C LYS A 141 -2.19 -17.13 4.72
N ALA A 142 -2.25 -15.92 5.30
CA ALA A 142 -3.02 -15.67 6.51
C ALA A 142 -4.54 -15.81 6.34
N ILE A 143 -5.09 -15.71 5.12
CA ILE A 143 -6.49 -16.03 4.82
C ILE A 143 -6.63 -17.51 4.47
N LEU A 144 -5.73 -18.07 3.65
CA LEU A 144 -5.78 -19.48 3.25
C LEU A 144 -5.70 -20.43 4.46
N ASN A 145 -4.81 -20.15 5.41
CA ASN A 145 -4.61 -20.95 6.62
C ASN A 145 -5.65 -20.67 7.72
N MET A 146 -6.57 -19.72 7.51
CA MET A 146 -7.58 -19.37 8.51
C MET A 146 -8.70 -20.42 8.50
N GLY A 147 -9.08 -20.91 9.69
CA GLY A 147 -10.30 -21.71 9.86
C GLY A 147 -11.57 -20.88 9.68
N PRO A 148 -12.75 -21.51 9.51
CA PRO A 148 -14.02 -20.79 9.48
C PRO A 148 -14.20 -19.92 10.74
N PRO A 149 -14.52 -18.62 10.61
CA PRO A 149 -14.80 -17.75 11.75
C PRO A 149 -15.88 -18.32 12.69
N THR A 150 -15.57 -18.37 13.98
CA THR A 150 -16.45 -18.89 15.03
C THR A 150 -17.14 -17.81 15.85
N ASN A 151 -16.71 -16.55 15.69
CA ASN A 151 -17.24 -15.41 16.42
C ASN A 151 -17.09 -14.11 15.61
N ILE A 152 -17.76 -13.05 16.06
CA ILE A 152 -17.79 -11.74 15.39
C ILE A 152 -16.39 -11.12 15.27
N ASN A 153 -15.54 -11.28 16.28
CA ASN A 153 -14.18 -10.74 16.26
C ASN A 153 -13.35 -11.41 15.15
N GLU A 154 -13.53 -12.70 14.92
CA GLU A 154 -12.91 -13.41 13.80
C GLU A 154 -13.45 -12.97 12.45
N VAL A 155 -14.75 -12.68 12.34
CA VAL A 155 -15.32 -12.09 11.11
C VAL A 155 -14.74 -10.69 10.86
N GLN A 156 -14.57 -9.86 11.90
CA GLN A 156 -13.93 -8.55 11.77
C GLN A 156 -12.46 -8.68 11.33
N ARG A 157 -11.73 -9.67 11.86
CA ARG A 157 -10.37 -9.99 11.40
C ARG A 157 -10.34 -10.42 9.95
N LEU A 158 -11.30 -11.25 9.51
CA LEU A 158 -11.43 -11.66 8.12
C LEU A 158 -11.72 -10.46 7.20
N THR A 159 -12.69 -9.60 7.53
CA THR A 159 -13.01 -8.43 6.72
C THR A 159 -11.85 -7.44 6.66
N GLY A 160 -11.10 -7.27 7.76
CA GLY A 160 -9.85 -6.49 7.77
C GLY A 160 -8.78 -7.07 6.83
N LYS A 161 -8.59 -8.39 6.82
CA LYS A 161 -7.67 -9.07 5.89
C LYS A 161 -8.11 -8.92 4.43
N ILE A 162 -9.40 -9.04 4.14
CA ILE A 162 -9.97 -8.82 2.79
C ILE A 162 -9.75 -7.37 2.35
N ALA A 163 -10.00 -6.39 3.21
CA ALA A 163 -9.80 -4.97 2.90
C ALA A 163 -8.34 -4.69 2.50
N ALA A 164 -7.38 -5.31 3.18
CA ALA A 164 -5.95 -5.18 2.88
C ALA A 164 -5.52 -5.81 1.53
N LEU A 165 -6.40 -6.61 0.90
CA LEU A 165 -6.21 -7.23 -0.42
C LEU A 165 -7.26 -6.78 -1.45
N SER A 166 -8.08 -5.78 -1.12
CA SER A 166 -9.24 -5.37 -1.94
C SER A 166 -8.89 -5.02 -3.39
N HIS A 167 -7.72 -4.40 -3.62
CA HIS A 167 -7.21 -4.07 -4.96
C HIS A 167 -6.96 -5.29 -5.86
N PHE A 168 -6.93 -6.48 -5.29
CA PHE A 168 -6.65 -7.71 -6.03
C PHE A 168 -7.83 -8.69 -6.08
N ILE A 169 -8.92 -8.37 -5.37
CA ILE A 169 -10.08 -9.23 -5.28
C ILE A 169 -11.19 -8.63 -6.15
N SER A 170 -11.48 -9.30 -7.27
CA SER A 170 -12.60 -8.94 -8.13
C SER A 170 -13.90 -8.94 -7.34
N LYS A 171 -14.67 -7.86 -7.43
CA LYS A 171 -15.97 -7.71 -6.76
C LYS A 171 -15.88 -7.97 -5.25
N SER A 172 -14.82 -7.49 -4.60
CA SER A 172 -14.55 -7.74 -3.18
C SER A 172 -15.68 -7.29 -2.24
N ALA A 173 -16.40 -6.21 -2.55
CA ALA A 173 -17.55 -5.78 -1.77
C ALA A 173 -18.71 -6.79 -1.89
N GLU A 174 -18.99 -7.29 -3.10
CA GLU A 174 -20.05 -8.29 -3.35
C GLU A 174 -19.72 -9.61 -2.64
N LYS A 175 -18.50 -10.10 -2.80
CA LYS A 175 -17.99 -11.30 -2.11
C LYS A 175 -17.98 -11.15 -0.58
N GLY A 176 -17.87 -9.92 -0.09
CA GLY A 176 -17.89 -9.59 1.33
C GLY A 176 -19.29 -9.43 1.94
N LEU A 177 -20.36 -9.34 1.12
CA LEU A 177 -21.73 -9.09 1.61
C LEU A 177 -22.17 -10.07 2.69
N PRO A 178 -21.96 -11.40 2.56
CA PRO A 178 -22.36 -12.35 3.61
C PRO A 178 -21.69 -12.02 4.96
N PHE A 179 -20.41 -11.66 4.95
CA PHE A 179 -19.67 -11.30 6.17
C PHE A 179 -20.19 -10.00 6.77
N PHE A 180 -20.47 -8.98 5.95
CA PHE A 180 -21.03 -7.71 6.43
C PHE A 180 -22.43 -7.87 7.04
N LYS A 181 -23.28 -8.73 6.46
CA LYS A 181 -24.59 -9.07 7.04
C LYS A 181 -24.44 -9.69 8.42
N THR A 182 -23.49 -10.62 8.58
CA THR A 182 -23.19 -11.28 9.87
C THR A 182 -22.66 -10.29 10.91
N LEU A 183 -21.81 -9.34 10.51
CA LEU A 183 -21.31 -8.29 11.42
C LEU A 183 -22.43 -7.37 11.96
N ARG A 184 -23.53 -7.19 11.22
CA ARG A 184 -24.69 -6.41 11.70
C ARG A 184 -25.54 -7.17 12.73
N LYS A 185 -25.44 -8.49 12.82
CA LYS A 185 -26.21 -9.35 13.73
C LYS A 185 -25.41 -9.70 15.00
N VAL A 186 -24.91 -8.69 15.71
CA VAL A 186 -23.98 -8.88 16.84
C VAL A 186 -24.53 -9.78 17.96
N LYS A 187 -25.84 -9.70 18.23
CA LYS A 187 -26.48 -10.47 19.32
C LYS A 187 -26.80 -11.92 18.95
N ASN A 188 -26.95 -12.24 17.66
CA ASN A 188 -27.34 -13.55 17.15
C ASN A 188 -26.35 -14.00 16.07
N PHE A 189 -25.07 -14.10 16.45
CA PHE A 189 -24.04 -14.55 15.53
C PHE A 189 -24.31 -15.98 15.11
N GLU A 190 -24.35 -16.20 13.80
CA GLU A 190 -24.43 -17.54 13.21
C GLU A 190 -23.58 -17.56 11.94
N TRP A 191 -22.67 -18.53 11.85
CA TRP A 191 -21.87 -18.76 10.65
C TRP A 191 -22.65 -19.64 9.67
N ILE A 192 -23.59 -19.02 8.96
CA ILE A 192 -24.53 -19.67 8.04
C ILE A 192 -23.84 -20.20 6.77
N GLU A 193 -24.53 -21.09 6.04
CA GLU A 193 -24.02 -21.68 4.79
C GLU A 193 -23.60 -20.63 3.74
N GLU A 194 -24.33 -19.51 3.63
CA GLU A 194 -23.94 -18.39 2.74
C GLU A 194 -22.54 -17.85 3.09
N CYS A 195 -22.19 -17.75 4.38
CA CYS A 195 -20.87 -17.31 4.83
C CYS A 195 -19.80 -18.38 4.60
N LYS A 196 -20.13 -19.66 4.83
CA LYS A 196 -19.21 -20.78 4.56
C LYS A 196 -18.82 -20.85 3.10
N GLN A 197 -19.81 -20.82 2.20
CA GLN A 197 -19.58 -20.87 0.76
C GLN A 197 -18.75 -19.67 0.29
N ALA A 198 -19.12 -18.45 0.71
CA ALA A 198 -18.38 -17.24 0.34
C ALA A 198 -16.92 -17.26 0.83
N PHE A 199 -16.66 -17.87 1.98
CA PHE A 199 -15.30 -17.99 2.53
C PHE A 199 -14.46 -19.00 1.75
N GLU A 200 -15.01 -20.15 1.38
CA GLU A 200 -14.32 -21.14 0.56
C GLU A 200 -14.10 -20.62 -0.87
N ASP A 201 -15.07 -19.93 -1.47
CA ASP A 201 -14.93 -19.28 -2.78
C ASP A 201 -13.83 -18.21 -2.76
N LEU A 202 -13.72 -17.46 -1.66
CA LEU A 202 -12.66 -16.48 -1.47
C LEU A 202 -11.29 -17.17 -1.39
N LYS A 203 -11.16 -18.26 -0.63
CA LYS A 203 -9.90 -19.02 -0.55
C LYS A 203 -9.51 -19.60 -1.91
N ALA A 204 -10.45 -20.21 -2.62
CA ALA A 204 -10.21 -20.76 -3.96
C ALA A 204 -9.77 -19.68 -4.95
N TYR A 205 -10.38 -18.49 -4.88
CA TYR A 205 -9.99 -17.34 -5.69
C TYR A 205 -8.56 -16.88 -5.36
N LEU A 206 -8.24 -16.73 -4.07
CA LEU A 206 -6.91 -16.28 -3.62
C LEU A 206 -5.79 -17.28 -3.92
N ALA A 207 -6.11 -18.55 -4.15
CA ALA A 207 -5.12 -19.57 -4.54
C ALA A 207 -4.65 -19.45 -6.00
N LYS A 208 -5.47 -18.90 -6.91
CA LYS A 208 -5.20 -18.82 -8.37
C LYS A 208 -4.64 -17.47 -8.84
N PHE A 209 -4.06 -16.73 -7.92
CA PHE A 209 -4.00 -15.28 -7.96
C PHE A 209 -3.36 -14.64 -9.21
N PRO A 210 -3.97 -13.59 -9.81
CA PRO A 210 -3.37 -12.86 -10.94
C PRO A 210 -2.37 -11.78 -10.50
N LEU A 211 -1.35 -11.55 -11.32
CA LEU A 211 -0.42 -10.41 -11.20
C LEU A 211 -1.15 -9.10 -11.56
N LEU A 212 -0.89 -8.00 -10.85
CA LEU A 212 -1.35 -6.67 -11.24
C LEU A 212 -0.21 -5.89 -11.89
N ILE A 213 -0.48 -5.27 -13.03
CA ILE A 213 0.51 -4.49 -13.79
C ILE A 213 0.26 -3.00 -13.60
N LYS A 214 1.35 -2.22 -13.51
CA LYS A 214 1.29 -0.77 -13.45
C LYS A 214 1.00 -0.18 -14.85
N PRO A 215 0.09 0.80 -14.99
CA PRO A 215 -0.09 1.51 -16.25
C PRO A 215 1.13 2.39 -16.56
N MET A 216 1.48 2.49 -17.83
CA MET A 216 2.52 3.34 -18.37
C MET A 216 1.93 4.64 -18.95
N PRO A 217 2.67 5.76 -18.90
CA PRO A 217 2.26 6.99 -19.57
C PRO A 217 2.03 6.74 -21.07
N GLY A 218 0.85 7.12 -21.58
CA GLY A 218 0.46 6.94 -22.99
C GLY A 218 -0.42 5.72 -23.27
N ASP A 219 -0.65 4.85 -22.27
CA ASP A 219 -1.54 3.71 -22.42
C ASP A 219 -3.01 4.12 -22.60
N THR A 220 -3.72 3.38 -23.46
CA THR A 220 -5.18 3.43 -23.49
C THR A 220 -5.73 2.52 -22.41
N LEU A 221 -6.53 3.10 -21.51
CA LEU A 221 -7.15 2.38 -20.40
C LEU A 221 -8.64 2.15 -20.67
N TYR A 222 -9.09 0.92 -20.44
CA TYR A 222 -10.51 0.57 -20.45
C TYR A 222 -10.98 0.36 -19.02
N LEU A 223 -12.20 0.82 -18.72
CA LEU A 223 -12.81 0.65 -17.42
C LEU A 223 -14.00 -0.29 -17.53
N TYR A 224 -13.86 -1.51 -17.01
CA TYR A 224 -14.99 -2.41 -16.85
C TYR A 224 -15.71 -2.08 -15.54
N ILE A 225 -17.03 -1.88 -15.60
CA ILE A 225 -17.86 -1.60 -14.44
C ILE A 225 -18.90 -2.71 -14.29
N PHE A 226 -19.03 -3.21 -13.07
CA PHE A 226 -20.04 -4.19 -12.67
C PHE A 226 -20.88 -3.60 -11.54
N LEU A 227 -22.20 -3.61 -11.72
CA LEU A 227 -23.16 -3.00 -10.80
C LEU A 227 -24.19 -4.06 -10.36
N THR A 228 -24.46 -4.09 -9.06
CA THR A 228 -25.60 -4.80 -8.47
C THR A 228 -26.47 -3.81 -7.70
N SER A 229 -27.60 -4.27 -7.18
CA SER A 229 -28.45 -3.44 -6.29
C SER A 229 -27.75 -3.03 -4.99
N GLN A 230 -26.66 -3.69 -4.62
CA GLN A 230 -25.95 -3.47 -3.35
C GLN A 230 -24.49 -3.06 -3.52
N THR A 231 -23.87 -3.26 -4.69
CA THR A 231 -22.44 -2.99 -4.88
C THR A 231 -22.13 -2.40 -6.25
N VAL A 232 -21.01 -1.68 -6.31
CA VAL A 232 -20.36 -1.27 -7.55
C VAL A 232 -18.92 -1.77 -7.52
N SER A 233 -18.47 -2.35 -8.62
CA SER A 233 -17.10 -2.79 -8.81
C SER A 233 -16.56 -2.30 -10.13
N SER A 234 -15.27 -1.98 -10.18
CA SER A 234 -14.61 -1.58 -11.41
C SER A 234 -13.25 -2.24 -11.55
N ALA A 235 -12.85 -2.51 -12.78
CA ALA A 235 -11.58 -3.09 -13.16
C ALA A 235 -10.98 -2.26 -14.30
N PRO A 236 -10.14 -1.25 -14.01
CA PRO A 236 -9.30 -0.65 -15.02
C PRO A 236 -8.34 -1.69 -15.60
N VAL A 237 -8.31 -1.79 -16.92
CA VAL A 237 -7.38 -2.62 -17.67
C VAL A 237 -6.61 -1.75 -18.66
N ARG A 238 -5.37 -2.13 -18.91
CA ARG A 238 -4.54 -1.61 -19.99
C ARG A 238 -4.72 -2.52 -21.20
N GLU A 239 -4.81 -1.95 -22.39
CA GLU A 239 -4.73 -2.72 -23.65
C GLU A 239 -3.41 -2.43 -24.36
N GLU A 240 -2.67 -3.48 -24.69
CA GLU A 240 -1.45 -3.41 -25.50
C GLU A 240 -1.53 -4.50 -26.56
N GLU A 241 -1.49 -4.11 -27.84
CA GLU A 241 -1.55 -5.04 -28.99
C GLU A 241 -2.73 -6.03 -28.96
N GLY A 242 -3.88 -5.59 -28.44
CA GLY A 242 -5.09 -6.41 -28.30
C GLY A 242 -5.12 -7.33 -27.07
N ASN A 243 -4.06 -7.34 -26.24
CA ASN A 243 -4.03 -8.02 -24.96
C ASN A 243 -4.42 -7.07 -23.84
N GLN A 244 -5.50 -7.41 -23.12
CA GLN A 244 -5.94 -6.65 -21.95
C GLN A 244 -5.32 -7.19 -20.67
N THR A 245 -4.65 -6.32 -19.92
CA THR A 245 -4.09 -6.67 -18.62
C THR A 245 -4.69 -5.83 -17.50
N LEU A 246 -5.08 -6.50 -16.41
CA LEU A 246 -5.69 -5.86 -15.25
C LEU A 246 -4.69 -5.00 -14.46
N ILE A 247 -5.12 -3.80 -14.11
CA ILE A 247 -4.35 -2.88 -13.27
C ILE A 247 -4.67 -3.07 -11.78
N TYR A 248 -5.94 -2.99 -11.39
CA TYR A 248 -6.43 -3.34 -10.05
C TYR A 248 -7.96 -3.46 -10.06
N TYR A 249 -8.52 -3.93 -8.95
CA TYR A 249 -9.97 -3.88 -8.68
C TYR A 249 -10.30 -2.77 -7.69
N VAL A 250 -11.46 -2.14 -7.89
CA VAL A 250 -12.11 -1.31 -6.88
C VAL A 250 -13.50 -1.87 -6.68
N SER A 251 -13.95 -1.97 -5.43
CA SER A 251 -15.29 -2.46 -5.13
C SER A 251 -15.82 -1.76 -3.89
N LYS A 252 -17.07 -1.30 -3.95
CA LYS A 252 -17.75 -0.59 -2.86
C LYS A 252 -19.17 -1.10 -2.69
N VAL A 253 -19.62 -1.15 -1.44
CA VAL A 253 -21.04 -1.34 -1.11
C VAL A 253 -21.76 -0.01 -1.32
N LEU A 254 -22.88 -0.03 -2.03
CA LEU A 254 -23.74 1.12 -2.22
C LEU A 254 -24.54 1.35 -0.93
N ASN A 255 -24.45 2.57 -0.40
CA ASN A 255 -25.40 3.02 0.61
C ASN A 255 -26.73 3.32 -0.11
N GLN A 256 -27.87 3.04 0.53
CA GLN A 256 -29.24 3.20 -0.01
C GLN A 256 -29.60 4.60 -0.56
N LYS A 257 -28.67 5.55 -0.56
CA LYS A 257 -28.81 6.92 -1.08
C LYS A 257 -28.22 7.14 -2.49
N VAL A 258 -27.87 6.08 -3.23
CA VAL A 258 -27.55 6.25 -4.66
C VAL A 258 -28.85 6.13 -5.45
N VAL A 259 -29.54 7.26 -5.57
CA VAL A 259 -30.67 7.41 -6.50
C VAL A 259 -30.10 7.31 -7.91
N ILE A 260 -30.38 6.20 -8.58
CA ILE A 260 -30.14 6.06 -10.02
C ILE A 260 -31.29 6.83 -10.67
N HIS A 261 -31.03 8.06 -11.13
CA HIS A 261 -31.97 8.73 -12.01
C HIS A 261 -31.95 8.01 -13.38
N PRO A 262 -33.12 7.62 -13.90
CA PRO A 262 -33.24 6.98 -15.21
C PRO A 262 -32.85 7.92 -16.35
#